data_AF-A0A6B3GHF7-F1
#
_entry.id   AF-A0A6B3GHF7-F1
#
_cell.length_a   1.000
_cell.length_b   1.000
_cell.length_c   1.000
_cell.angle_alpha   90.00
_cell.angle_beta   90.00
_cell.angle_gamma   90.00
#
_symmetry.space_group_name_H-M   'P 1'
#
loop_
_entity.id
_entity.type
_entity.pdbx_description
1 polymer ?
#
loop_
_entity_poly.entity_id
_entity_poly.type
_entity_poly.pdbx_seq_one_letter_code
_entity_poly.pdbx_strand_id
1 'polypeptide(L)'
;DLMDGDEQRRHRDTVWKVHGPAQAILVGDALFALAYDLLLELGTVEAGRAARRLTTATRKLIDGQAQDISYEHRERVTVEECLEMEG
;
A
#
# COMPACT_ATOMS: atom_id res chain seq x y z
N ASP A 1 -4.87 5.23 -5.94
CA ASP A 1 -4.50 5.40 -7.36
C ASP A 1 -5.11 4.35 -8.27
N LEU A 2 -4.50 3.17 -8.45
CA LEU A 2 -5.05 2.19 -9.42
C LEU A 2 -6.35 1.56 -8.92
N MET A 3 -6.37 1.11 -7.66
CA MET A 3 -7.56 0.46 -7.07
C MET A 3 -8.73 1.44 -6.98
N ASP A 4 -8.45 2.69 -6.58
CA ASP A 4 -9.44 3.76 -6.41
C ASP A 4 -9.82 4.46 -7.74
N GLY A 5 -9.14 4.14 -8.84
CA GLY A 5 -9.37 4.77 -10.14
C GLY A 5 -8.91 6.24 -10.24
N ASP A 6 -8.04 6.70 -9.34
CA ASP A 6 -7.53 8.08 -9.39
C ASP A 6 -6.69 8.32 -10.65
N GLU A 7 -7.14 9.22 -11.50
CA GLU A 7 -6.41 9.61 -12.69
C GLU A 7 -5.22 10.54 -12.42
N GLN A 8 -5.23 11.26 -11.29
CA GLN A 8 -4.22 12.25 -10.96
C GLN A 8 -3.75 12.15 -9.51
N ARG A 9 -2.44 12.34 -9.31
CA ARG A 9 -1.83 12.51 -7.98
C ARG A 9 -0.89 13.72 -8.03
N ARG A 10 -1.07 14.66 -7.09
CA ARG A 10 -0.29 15.91 -7.00
C ARG A 10 -0.24 16.68 -8.34
N HIS A 11 -1.41 16.87 -8.95
CA HIS A 11 -1.60 17.58 -10.24
C HIS A 11 -0.88 16.97 -11.44
N ARG A 12 -0.50 15.68 -11.37
CA ARG A 12 0.10 14.93 -12.47
C ARG A 12 -0.68 13.64 -12.69
N ASP A 13 -0.72 13.18 -13.93
CA ASP A 13 -1.32 11.88 -14.25
C ASP A 13 -0.61 10.76 -13.49
N THR A 14 -1.39 9.80 -12.99
CA THR A 14 -0.90 8.64 -12.25
C THR A 14 -0.14 7.66 -13.15
N VAL A 15 0.68 6.80 -12.54
CA VAL A 15 1.47 5.79 -13.27
C VAL A 15 0.58 4.90 -14.12
N TRP A 16 -0.57 4.47 -13.61
CA TRP A 16 -1.49 3.60 -14.36
C TRP A 16 -2.16 4.32 -15.52
N LYS A 17 -2.40 5.62 -15.43
CA LYS A 17 -2.95 6.42 -16.53
C LYS A 17 -1.94 6.61 -17.66
N VAL A 18 -0.68 6.86 -17.32
CA VAL A 18 0.38 7.10 -18.31
C VAL A 18 0.90 5.80 -18.93
N HIS A 19 1.04 4.74 -18.13
CA HIS A 19 1.71 3.50 -18.53
C HIS A 19 0.80 2.27 -18.46
N GLY A 20 -0.48 2.42 -18.11
CA GLY A 20 -1.41 1.29 -18.00
C GLY A 20 -1.33 0.56 -16.65
N PRO A 21 -2.39 -0.19 -16.31
CA PRO A 21 -2.54 -0.84 -15.01
C PRO A 21 -1.49 -1.92 -14.75
N ALA A 22 -1.13 -2.71 -15.77
CA ALA A 22 -0.16 -3.80 -15.61
C ALA A 22 1.24 -3.29 -15.20
N GLN A 23 1.69 -2.17 -15.79
CA GLN A 23 2.97 -1.56 -15.45
C GLN A 23 2.94 -0.88 -14.08
N ALA A 24 1.80 -0.30 -13.68
CA ALA A 24 1.65 0.25 -12.34
C ALA A 24 1.74 -0.84 -11.25
N ILE A 25 1.12 -2.00 -11.47
CA ILE A 25 1.24 -3.16 -10.57
C ILE A 25 2.71 -3.62 -10.49
N LEU A 26 3.34 -3.86 -11.64
CA LEU A 26 4.71 -4.39 -11.68
C LEU A 26 5.73 -3.46 -11.00
N VAL A 27 5.59 -2.15 -11.19
CA VAL A 27 6.47 -1.17 -10.52
C VAL A 27 6.18 -1.11 -9.02
N GLY A 28 4.90 -1.21 -8.61
CA GLY A 28 4.54 -1.31 -7.19
C GLY A 28 5.18 -2.52 -6.51
N ASP A 29 5.08 -3.70 -7.12
CA ASP A 29 5.68 -4.94 -6.63
C ASP A 29 7.21 -4.84 -6.56
N ALA A 30 7.84 -4.24 -7.58
CA ALA A 30 9.29 -4.03 -7.61
C ALA A 30 9.77 -3.09 -6.49
N LEU A 31 9.05 -2.00 -6.23
CA LEU A 31 9.38 -1.07 -5.13
C LEU A 31 9.20 -1.74 -3.77
N PHE A 32 8.16 -2.57 -3.61
CA PHE A 32 7.94 -3.33 -2.39
C PHE A 32 9.07 -4.33 -2.13
N ALA A 33 9.46 -5.11 -3.14
CA ALA A 33 10.58 -6.05 -3.04
C ALA A 33 11.91 -5.34 -2.73
N LEU A 34 12.19 -4.23 -3.40
CA LEU A 34 13.41 -3.44 -3.19
C LEU A 34 13.52 -2.90 -1.75
N ALA A 35 12.39 -2.53 -1.13
CA ALA A 35 12.40 -2.07 0.26
C ALA A 35 12.92 -3.15 1.24
N TYR A 36 12.61 -4.42 0.99
CA TYR A 36 13.15 -5.53 1.78
C TYR A 36 14.60 -5.83 1.45
N ASP A 37 14.95 -5.81 0.17
CA ASP A 37 16.32 -6.05 -0.29
C ASP A 37 17.29 -5.08 0.42
N LEU A 38 16.98 -3.79 0.42
CA LEU A 38 17.77 -2.75 1.10
C LEU A 38 17.90 -2.96 2.62
N LEU A 39 16.87 -3.49 3.29
CA LEU A 39 16.95 -3.79 4.72
C LEU A 39 17.80 -5.03 4.98
N LEU A 40 17.61 -6.07 4.19
CA LEU A 40 18.21 -7.39 4.41
C LEU A 40 19.64 -7.49 3.89
N GLU A 41 20.06 -6.64 2.95
CA GLU A 41 21.43 -6.55 2.42
C GLU A 41 22.47 -6.39 3.53
N LEU A 42 22.10 -5.72 4.62
CA LEU A 42 22.99 -5.50 5.78
C LEU A 42 23.37 -6.81 6.50
N GLY A 43 22.59 -7.88 6.36
CA GLY A 43 22.91 -9.20 6.94
C GLY A 43 22.94 -9.28 8.47
N THR A 44 22.40 -8.28 9.18
CA THR A 44 22.44 -8.20 10.64
C THR A 44 21.14 -8.69 11.31
N VAL A 45 21.19 -8.92 12.63
CA VAL A 45 19.98 -9.23 13.41
C VAL A 45 19.02 -8.03 13.42
N GLU A 46 19.56 -6.82 13.45
CA GLU A 46 18.83 -5.56 13.41
C GLU A 46 18.08 -5.41 12.08
N ALA A 47 18.72 -5.76 10.96
CA ALA A 47 18.08 -5.82 9.64
C ALA A 47 16.85 -6.75 9.63
N GLY A 48 16.98 -7.95 10.21
CA GLY A 48 15.85 -8.87 10.35
C GLY A 48 14.71 -8.29 11.21
N ARG A 49 15.04 -7.58 12.30
CA ARG A 49 14.04 -6.89 13.14
C ARG A 49 13.36 -5.74 12.41
N ALA A 50 14.11 -4.95 11.63
CA ALA A 50 13.59 -3.87 10.81
C ALA A 50 12.66 -4.39 9.72
N ALA A 51 13.06 -5.44 8.98
CA ALA A 51 12.22 -6.09 7.99
C ALA A 51 10.92 -6.62 8.61
N ARG A 52 10.98 -7.21 9.82
CA ARG A 52 9.77 -7.65 10.53
C ARG A 52 8.83 -6.50 10.85
N ARG A 53 9.35 -5.33 11.27
CA ARG A 53 8.52 -4.13 11.50
C ARG A 53 7.87 -3.64 10.20
N LEU A 54 8.63 -3.62 9.10
CA LEU A 54 8.12 -3.26 7.79
C LEU A 54 6.99 -4.20 7.33
N THR A 55 7.15 -5.52 7.53
CA THR A 55 6.09 -6.50 7.22
C THR A 55 4.84 -6.28 8.05
N THR A 56 4.98 -6.03 9.35
CA THR A 56 3.82 -5.76 10.21
C THR A 56 3.08 -4.49 9.76
N ALA A 57 3.80 -3.42 9.45
CA ALA A 57 3.20 -2.18 8.97
C ALA A 57 2.53 -2.35 7.60
N THR A 58 3.18 -3.07 6.67
CA THR A 58 2.62 -3.36 5.34
C THR A 58 1.32 -4.16 5.45
N ARG A 59 1.27 -5.15 6.34
CA ARG A 59 0.04 -5.93 6.57
C ARG A 59 -1.10 -5.04 7.05
N LYS A 60 -0.85 -4.17 8.02
CA LYS A 60 -1.84 -3.18 8.50
C LYS A 60 -2.33 -2.28 7.37
N LEU A 61 -1.43 -1.80 6.52
CA LEU A 61 -1.78 -0.99 5.34
C LEU A 61 -2.67 -1.74 4.36
N ILE A 62 -2.36 -3.01 4.07
CA ILE A 62 -3.18 -3.86 3.19
C ILE A 62 -4.55 -4.13 3.82
N ASP A 63 -4.60 -4.43 5.12
CA ASP A 63 -5.85 -4.66 5.85
C ASP A 63 -6.74 -3.41 5.79
N GLY A 64 -6.18 -2.21 6.01
CA GLY A 64 -6.89 -0.93 5.88
C GLY A 64 -7.41 -0.67 4.47
N GLN A 65 -6.60 -0.91 3.42
CA GLN A 65 -7.08 -0.79 2.03
C GLN A 65 -8.20 -1.78 1.72
N ALA A 66 -8.13 -3.01 2.25
CA ALA A 66 -9.18 -4.01 2.06
C ALA A 66 -10.49 -3.59 2.75
N GLN A 67 -10.39 -2.97 3.93
CA GLN A 67 -11.53 -2.38 4.62
C GLN A 67 -12.13 -1.22 3.80
N ASP A 68 -11.32 -0.30 3.31
CA ASP A 68 -11.77 0.85 2.50
C ASP A 68 -12.56 0.40 1.26
N ILE A 69 -12.03 -0.54 0.50
CA ILE A 69 -12.71 -1.14 -0.67
C ILE A 69 -14.04 -1.81 -0.25
N SER A 70 -14.07 -2.47 0.92
CA SER A 70 -15.31 -3.08 1.42
C SER A 70 -16.37 -2.04 1.82
N TYR A 71 -15.95 -0.80 2.09
CA TYR A 71 -16.82 0.29 2.49
C TYR A 71 -17.37 1.10 1.31
N GLU A 72 -16.73 1.07 0.13
CA GLU A 72 -17.10 1.86 -1.05
C GLU A 72 -18.58 1.71 -1.48
N HIS A 73 -19.19 0.55 -1.24
CA HIS A 73 -20.58 0.26 -1.60
C HIS A 73 -21.57 0.40 -0.42
N ARG A 74 -21.09 0.81 0.76
CA ARG A 74 -21.93 0.99 1.96
C ARG A 74 -22.42 2.44 2.03
N GLU A 75 -23.71 2.62 2.33
CA GLU A 75 -24.28 3.95 2.55
C GLU A 75 -23.83 4.61 3.86
N ARG A 76 -23.39 3.81 4.84
CA ARG A 76 -22.95 4.28 6.16
C ARG A 76 -21.79 3.43 6.69
N VAL A 77 -20.81 4.13 7.25
CA VAL A 77 -19.69 3.61 8.03
C VAL A 77 -19.70 4.33 9.38
N THR A 78 -19.50 3.60 10.46
CA THR A 78 -19.45 4.14 11.82
C THR A 78 -18.10 4.82 12.07
N VAL A 79 -18.04 5.70 13.07
CA VAL A 79 -16.77 6.32 13.48
C VAL A 79 -15.76 5.27 13.96
N GLU A 80 -16.21 4.22 14.62
CA GLU A 80 -15.35 3.11 15.07
C GLU A 80 -14.71 2.37 13.89
N GLU A 81 -15.50 2.01 12.87
CA GLU A 81 -14.99 1.39 11.63
C GLU A 81 -13.98 2.30 10.91
N CYS A 82 -14.24 3.62 10.88
CA CYS A 82 -13.32 4.58 10.26
C CYS A 82 -11.99 4.67 11.02
N LEU A 83 -12.03 4.68 12.36
CA LEU A 83 -10.82 4.72 13.20
C LEU A 83 -10.01 3.42 13.12
N GLU A 84 -10.65 2.27 12.97
CA GLU A 84 -9.96 0.99 12.77
C GLU A 84 -9.23 0.97 11.43
N MET A 85 -9.88 1.44 10.36
CA MET A 85 -9.30 1.52 9.02
C MET A 85 -8.12 2.50 8.90
N GLU A 86 -8.15 3.60 9.64
CA GLU A 86 -7.09 4.62 9.63
C GLU A 86 -5.81 4.21 10.41
N GLY A 87 -5.82 3.13 11.22
CA GLY A 87 -4.77 2.81 12.23
C GLY A 87 -3.82 1.62 11.99
#